data_AF-A0A7S4VAY0-F1
#
_entry.id   AF-A0A7S4VAY0-F1
#
_cell.length_a   1.000
_cell.length_b   1.000
_cell.length_c   1.000
_cell.angle_alpha   90.00
_cell.angle_beta   90.00
_cell.angle_gamma   90.00
#
_symmetry.space_group_name_H-M   'P 1'
#
loop_
_entity.id
_entity.type
_entity.pdbx_description
1 polymer ?
#
loop_
_entity_poly.entity_id
_entity_poly.type
_entity_poly.pdbx_seq_one_letter_code
_entity_poly.pdbx_strand_id
1 'polypeptide(L)'
;FPTRRSSDLRDSADATDGFNAEADLNNAADLEKDTKSIPLLPRDAKVLLLDIEGCTTAISFVKNVLFPFVLSNIDLYLAKRTSQELGPILKSLQEDIEKLEDGHDAKEESKKVTPVVPDCTPNDDLMRDMIKSFVKAMMKFDVKATGLKSLQGKMWKSGKC
;
A
#
# COMPACT_ATOMS: atom_id res chain seq x y z
N PHE A 1 -21.78 59.56 -7.33
CA PHE A 1 -20.80 60.50 -7.93
C PHE A 1 -20.13 61.23 -6.78
N PRO A 2 -18.79 61.32 -6.72
CA PRO A 2 -17.93 61.63 -7.86
C PRO A 2 -16.94 60.52 -8.27
N THR A 3 -16.63 60.55 -9.55
CA THR A 3 -15.60 59.81 -10.29
C THR A 3 -14.24 60.49 -10.16
N ARG A 4 -13.17 59.71 -9.96
CA ARG A 4 -11.87 60.01 -10.57
C ARG A 4 -11.24 58.71 -11.07
N ARG A 5 -10.81 58.76 -12.33
CA ARG A 5 -10.38 57.68 -13.21
C ARG A 5 -8.86 57.71 -13.31
N SER A 6 -8.25 56.51 -13.42
CA SER A 6 -6.88 56.21 -13.88
C SER A 6 -5.74 56.88 -13.08
N SER A 7 -4.64 56.22 -12.75
CA SER A 7 -3.90 55.18 -13.44
C SER A 7 -2.93 54.53 -12.45
N ASP A 8 -2.31 53.44 -12.92
CA ASP A 8 -0.94 53.03 -12.58
C ASP A 8 -0.73 51.83 -11.63
N LEU A 9 -0.13 50.80 -12.27
CA LEU A 9 0.96 49.94 -11.79
C LEU A 9 0.58 48.96 -10.66
N ARG A 10 0.33 47.68 -10.97
CA ARG A 10 1.37 46.62 -10.97
C ARG A 10 2.43 46.85 -9.88
N ASP A 11 2.20 46.25 -8.73
CA ASP A 11 3.24 45.72 -7.84
C ASP A 11 2.76 44.33 -7.41
N SER A 12 3.22 43.32 -8.14
CA SER A 12 4.31 42.42 -7.73
C SER A 12 3.87 41.52 -6.59
N ALA A 13 3.27 40.40 -6.99
CA ALA A 13 3.16 39.22 -6.15
C ALA A 13 4.57 38.73 -5.83
N ASP A 14 5.05 39.03 -4.62
CA ASP A 14 6.23 38.37 -4.06
C ASP A 14 5.81 36.98 -3.58
N ALA A 15 5.75 36.05 -4.53
CA ALA A 15 5.48 34.65 -4.29
C ALA A 15 6.77 33.84 -4.50
N THR A 16 7.43 33.61 -3.38
CA THR A 16 8.19 32.39 -3.01
C THR A 16 9.40 32.02 -3.88
N ASP A 17 10.60 32.34 -3.37
CA ASP A 17 11.88 31.77 -3.78
C ASP A 17 12.08 30.36 -3.14
N GLY A 18 11.12 29.47 -3.40
CA GLY A 18 11.07 28.12 -2.86
C GLY A 18 10.54 27.13 -3.88
N PHE A 19 11.03 25.90 -3.82
CA PHE A 19 10.70 24.79 -4.72
C PHE A 19 9.17 24.63 -4.91
N ASN A 20 8.64 25.12 -6.03
CA ASN A 20 7.23 25.03 -6.41
C ASN A 20 7.01 23.83 -7.33
N ALA A 21 6.91 22.64 -6.72
CA ALA A 21 6.80 21.35 -7.42
C ALA A 21 5.58 21.20 -8.35
N GLU A 22 4.54 22.01 -8.19
CA GLU A 22 3.28 21.88 -8.93
C GLU A 22 3.26 22.68 -10.25
N ALA A 23 3.98 23.80 -10.32
CA ALA A 23 3.92 24.73 -11.45
C ALA A 23 5.13 24.64 -12.40
N ASP A 24 6.28 24.20 -11.91
CA ASP A 24 7.50 24.06 -12.73
C ASP A 24 7.62 22.64 -13.29
N LEU A 25 7.12 22.47 -14.52
CA LEU A 25 7.34 21.24 -15.30
C LEU A 25 8.79 21.07 -15.75
N ASN A 26 9.63 22.11 -15.59
CA ASN A 26 11.00 22.12 -16.09
C ASN A 26 11.94 22.92 -15.18
N ASN A 27 12.85 22.22 -14.51
CA ASN A 27 13.84 22.82 -13.58
C ASN A 27 15.04 23.45 -14.31
N ALA A 28 14.90 23.82 -15.59
CA ALA A 28 16.00 24.36 -16.41
C ALA A 28 16.60 25.65 -15.81
N ALA A 29 15.75 26.52 -15.25
CA ALA A 29 16.22 27.74 -14.59
C ALA A 29 16.96 27.45 -13.27
N ASP A 30 16.57 26.40 -12.55
CA ASP A 30 17.27 25.98 -11.32
C ASP A 30 18.63 25.34 -11.63
N LEU A 31 18.81 24.72 -12.80
CA LEU A 31 20.09 24.18 -13.26
C LEU A 31 21.12 25.29 -13.55
N GLU A 32 20.68 26.47 -13.98
CA GLU A 32 21.55 27.61 -14.31
C GLU A 32 21.96 28.45 -13.10
N LYS A 33 21.25 28.32 -11.97
CA LYS A 33 21.54 29.06 -10.73
C LYS A 33 22.72 28.43 -9.98
N ASP A 34 23.89 29.07 -10.05
CA ASP A 34 25.06 28.79 -9.20
C ASP A 34 24.75 29.17 -7.74
N THR A 35 24.07 28.28 -7.06
CA THR A 35 23.59 28.48 -5.68
C THR A 35 24.54 27.76 -4.73
N LYS A 36 25.03 28.47 -3.72
CA LYS A 36 25.87 27.91 -2.63
C LYS A 36 25.20 26.79 -1.83
N SER A 37 23.93 26.47 -2.08
CA SER A 37 23.19 25.38 -1.45
C SER A 37 23.26 24.13 -2.32
N ILE A 38 23.79 23.05 -1.73
CA ILE A 38 23.69 21.71 -2.32
C ILE A 38 22.21 21.30 -2.30
N PRO A 39 21.58 21.04 -3.46
CA PRO A 39 20.17 20.67 -3.51
C PRO A 39 19.96 19.28 -2.89
N LEU A 40 18.82 19.07 -2.22
CA LEU A 40 18.45 17.78 -1.63
C LEU A 40 18.26 16.66 -2.67
N LEU A 41 17.92 17.03 -3.91
CA LEU A 41 17.75 16.13 -5.04
C LEU A 41 18.54 16.66 -6.26
N PRO A 42 19.00 15.79 -7.17
CA PRO A 42 19.57 16.23 -8.44
C PRO A 42 18.57 17.10 -9.21
N ARG A 43 19.01 18.24 -9.72
CA ARG A 43 18.12 19.24 -10.35
C ARG A 43 17.50 18.75 -11.66
N ASP A 44 18.13 17.80 -12.32
CA ASP A 44 17.69 17.15 -13.55
C ASP A 44 16.82 15.91 -13.31
N ALA A 45 16.55 15.54 -12.06
CA ALA A 45 15.66 14.43 -11.75
C ALA A 45 14.21 14.76 -12.12
N LYS A 46 13.63 13.97 -13.02
CA LYS A 46 12.22 14.08 -13.43
C LYS A 46 11.29 13.13 -12.68
N VAL A 47 11.86 12.14 -11.99
CA VAL A 47 11.12 11.06 -11.33
C VAL A 47 11.73 10.83 -9.96
N LEU A 48 10.87 10.76 -8.94
CA LEU A 48 11.23 10.39 -7.59
C LEU A 48 10.58 9.05 -7.25
N LEU A 49 11.41 8.02 -7.04
CA LEU A 49 10.93 6.73 -6.53
C LEU A 49 11.05 6.74 -5.01
N LEU A 50 9.91 6.67 -4.33
CA LEU A 50 9.85 6.68 -2.86
C LEU A 50 9.54 5.28 -2.35
N ASP A 51 10.31 4.87 -1.34
CA ASP A 51 9.95 3.69 -0.55
C ASP A 51 8.84 4.03 0.45
N ILE A 52 8.16 3.00 0.95
CA ILE A 52 7.07 3.14 1.91
C ILE A 52 7.62 3.03 3.33
N GLU A 53 8.06 1.84 3.72
CA GLU A 53 8.43 1.53 5.09
C GLU A 53 9.80 2.13 5.43
N GLY A 54 9.85 3.02 6.43
CA GLY A 54 11.08 3.69 6.85
C GLY A 54 11.49 4.88 5.99
N CYS A 55 10.77 5.17 4.91
CA CYS A 55 10.98 6.36 4.07
C CYS A 55 9.81 7.34 4.19
N THR A 56 8.64 7.01 3.65
CA THR A 56 7.44 7.87 3.73
C THR A 56 6.54 7.53 4.91
N THR A 57 6.65 6.32 5.46
CA THR A 57 5.81 5.82 6.56
C THR A 57 6.68 5.17 7.64
N ALA A 58 6.35 5.41 8.91
CA ALA A 58 7.08 4.81 10.02
C ALA A 58 7.00 3.27 9.99
N ILE A 59 8.14 2.60 10.18
CA ILE A 59 8.24 1.14 10.34
C ILE A 59 7.26 0.64 11.40
N SER A 60 7.18 1.36 12.52
CA SER A 60 6.26 1.04 13.62
C SER A 60 4.78 1.14 13.22
N PHE A 61 4.41 2.06 12.33
CA PHE A 61 3.02 2.14 11.86
C PHE A 61 2.65 0.90 11.04
N VAL A 62 3.52 0.47 10.13
CA VAL A 62 3.29 -0.73 9.33
C VAL A 62 3.15 -1.97 10.23
N LYS A 63 4.10 -2.16 11.15
CA LYS A 63 4.15 -3.36 12.00
C LYS A 63 3.12 -3.37 13.13
N ASN A 64 2.86 -2.23 13.76
CA ASN A 64 2.05 -2.16 14.98
C ASN A 64 0.61 -1.69 14.74
N VAL A 65 0.31 -1.12 13.56
CA VAL A 65 -1.03 -0.62 13.24
C VAL A 65 -1.58 -1.31 12.00
N LEU A 66 -0.87 -1.21 10.87
CA LEU A 66 -1.38 -1.68 9.59
C LEU A 66 -1.59 -3.20 9.56
N PHE A 67 -0.61 -3.97 10.04
CA PHE A 67 -0.70 -5.42 10.10
C PHE A 67 -1.73 -5.90 11.13
N PRO A 68 -1.72 -5.45 12.40
CA PRO A 68 -2.74 -5.82 13.38
C PRO A 68 -4.17 -5.51 12.91
N PHE A 69 -4.39 -4.38 12.22
CA PHE A 69 -5.69 -4.04 11.66
C PHE A 69 -6.23 -5.14 10.73
N VAL A 70 -5.40 -5.68 9.83
CA VAL A 70 -5.80 -6.77 8.92
C VAL A 70 -6.23 -7.99 9.72
N LEU A 71 -5.42 -8.40 10.70
CA LEU A 71 -5.68 -9.59 11.51
C LEU A 71 -6.95 -9.46 12.37
N SER A 72 -7.25 -8.26 12.89
CA SER A 72 -8.46 -8.02 13.68
C SER A 72 -9.73 -7.92 12.85
N ASN A 73 -9.64 -7.57 11.56
CA ASN A 73 -10.80 -7.34 10.70
C ASN A 73 -11.07 -8.46 9.68
N ILE A 74 -10.15 -9.43 9.54
CA ILE A 74 -10.28 -10.49 8.54
C ILE A 74 -11.54 -11.33 8.74
N ASP A 75 -11.93 -11.63 9.98
CA ASP A 75 -13.14 -12.40 10.27
C ASP A 75 -14.40 -11.68 9.75
N LEU A 76 -14.55 -10.40 10.11
CA LEU A 76 -15.67 -9.57 9.67
C LEU A 76 -15.69 -9.36 8.16
N TYR A 77 -14.51 -9.17 7.57
CA TYR A 77 -14.36 -8.98 6.14
C TYR A 77 -14.76 -10.24 5.37
N LEU A 78 -14.29 -11.40 5.82
CA LEU A 78 -14.65 -12.66 5.19
C LEU A 78 -16.14 -12.90 5.37
N ALA A 79 -16.70 -12.78 6.59
CA ALA A 79 -18.12 -13.05 6.91
C ALA A 79 -19.13 -12.41 5.94
N LYS A 80 -18.80 -11.25 5.34
CA LYS A 80 -19.64 -10.53 4.38
C LYS A 80 -19.60 -11.08 2.94
N ARG A 81 -18.73 -12.04 2.65
CA ARG A 81 -18.46 -12.58 1.31
C ARG A 81 -19.18 -13.88 1.03
N THR A 82 -19.50 -14.11 -0.23
CA THR A 82 -20.14 -15.34 -0.72
C THR A 82 -19.10 -16.39 -1.14
N SER A 83 -19.52 -17.65 -1.30
CA SER A 83 -18.68 -18.75 -1.78
C SER A 83 -17.94 -18.42 -3.09
N GLN A 84 -18.59 -17.71 -4.01
CA GLN A 84 -18.02 -17.30 -5.30
C GLN A 84 -16.85 -16.31 -5.15
N GLU A 85 -16.82 -15.53 -4.07
CA GLU A 85 -15.74 -14.60 -3.78
C GLU A 85 -14.62 -15.25 -2.96
N LEU A 86 -14.95 -16.21 -2.09
CA LEU A 86 -13.98 -16.92 -1.25
C LEU A 86 -13.04 -17.81 -2.06
N GLY A 87 -13.58 -18.54 -3.05
CA GLY A 87 -12.78 -19.45 -3.90
C GLY A 87 -11.58 -18.78 -4.58
N PRO A 88 -11.76 -17.66 -5.30
CA PRO A 88 -10.65 -16.93 -5.92
C PRO A 88 -9.63 -16.38 -4.91
N ILE A 89 -10.09 -15.95 -3.72
CA ILE A 89 -9.18 -15.47 -2.66
C ILE A 89 -8.33 -16.64 -2.16
N LEU A 90 -8.96 -17.76 -1.81
CA LEU A 90 -8.27 -18.95 -1.34
C LEU A 90 -7.24 -19.44 -2.37
N LYS A 91 -7.65 -19.55 -3.64
CA LYS A 91 -6.78 -19.96 -4.73
C LYS A 91 -5.56 -19.03 -4.88
N SER A 92 -5.78 -17.71 -4.86
CA SER A 92 -4.68 -16.75 -4.97
C SER A 92 -3.68 -16.87 -3.81
N LEU A 93 -4.15 -17.16 -2.60
CA LEU A 93 -3.27 -17.36 -1.44
C LEU A 93 -2.55 -18.72 -1.49
N GLN A 94 -3.19 -19.77 -2.01
CA GLN A 94 -2.55 -21.06 -2.25
C GLN A 94 -1.40 -20.92 -3.25
N GLU A 95 -1.64 -20.24 -4.38
CA GLU A 95 -0.60 -19.95 -5.38
C GLU A 95 0.56 -19.14 -4.78
N ASP A 96 0.27 -18.19 -3.89
CA ASP A 96 1.30 -17.44 -3.17
C ASP A 96 2.15 -18.34 -2.26
N ILE A 97 1.53 -19.28 -1.53
CA ILE A 97 2.24 -20.25 -0.67
C ILE A 97 3.05 -21.26 -1.49
N GLU A 98 2.51 -21.72 -2.63
CA GLU A 98 3.20 -22.67 -3.52
C GLU A 98 4.48 -22.09 -4.13
N LYS A 99 4.47 -20.77 -4.43
CA LYS A 99 5.64 -20.04 -4.95
C LYS A 99 6.77 -19.88 -3.92
N LEU A 100 6.51 -20.13 -2.63
CA LEU A 100 7.56 -20.09 -1.62
C LEU A 100 8.51 -21.28 -1.77
N GLU A 101 9.79 -21.03 -1.49
CA GLU A 101 10.82 -22.07 -1.48
C GLU A 101 10.46 -23.24 -0.55
N ASP A 102 10.91 -24.43 -0.90
CA ASP A 102 10.68 -25.61 -0.07
C ASP A 102 11.44 -25.48 1.25
N GLY A 103 10.73 -25.69 2.37
CA GLY A 103 11.26 -25.47 3.71
C GLY A 103 11.03 -24.07 4.28
N HIS A 104 10.39 -23.15 3.54
CA HIS A 104 10.04 -21.83 4.09
C HIS A 104 9.02 -21.95 5.23
N ASP A 105 9.26 -21.27 6.36
CA ASP A 105 8.47 -21.40 7.59
C ASP A 105 6.96 -21.15 7.37
N ALA A 106 6.61 -20.14 6.57
CA ALA A 106 5.21 -19.86 6.22
C ALA A 106 4.52 -21.01 5.46
N LYS A 107 5.27 -21.74 4.62
CA LYS A 107 4.76 -22.89 3.86
C LYS A 107 4.54 -24.07 4.81
N GLU A 108 5.46 -24.30 5.73
CA GLU A 108 5.35 -25.34 6.76
C GLU A 108 4.23 -25.04 7.78
N GLU A 109 4.07 -23.78 8.20
CA GLU A 109 2.97 -23.38 9.09
C GLU A 109 1.62 -23.49 8.39
N SER A 110 1.55 -23.19 7.09
CA SER A 110 0.33 -23.34 6.29
C SER A 110 -0.07 -24.80 6.11
N LYS A 111 0.88 -25.73 5.94
CA LYS A 111 0.62 -27.18 5.83
C LYS A 111 -0.03 -27.78 7.07
N LYS A 112 0.29 -27.26 8.27
CA LYS A 112 -0.28 -27.74 9.54
C LYS A 112 -1.78 -27.47 9.66
N VAL A 113 -2.29 -26.50 8.91
CA VAL A 113 -3.67 -26.04 9.01
C VAL A 113 -4.55 -26.63 7.91
N THR A 114 -3.98 -27.17 6.84
CA THR A 114 -4.75 -27.85 5.80
C THR A 114 -5.43 -29.08 6.39
N PRO A 115 -6.77 -29.09 6.56
CA PRO A 115 -7.45 -30.33 6.89
C PRO A 115 -7.33 -31.24 5.67
N VAL A 116 -7.05 -32.53 5.88
CA VAL A 116 -7.23 -33.55 4.84
C VAL A 116 -8.73 -33.63 4.58
N VAL A 117 -9.25 -32.84 3.63
CA VAL A 117 -10.68 -32.89 3.27
C VAL A 117 -10.88 -33.98 2.23
N PRO A 118 -11.70 -35.01 2.48
CA PRO A 118 -12.10 -35.98 1.46
C PRO A 118 -13.12 -35.31 0.52
N ASP A 119 -12.74 -35.10 -0.74
CA ASP A 119 -13.58 -35.08 -1.96
C ASP A 119 -14.91 -34.27 -2.01
N CYS A 120 -15.18 -33.39 -1.05
CA CYS A 120 -16.36 -32.53 -1.02
C CYS A 120 -15.93 -31.07 -1.19
N THR A 121 -16.67 -30.26 -1.96
CA THR A 121 -16.45 -28.81 -2.01
C THR A 121 -16.41 -28.24 -0.60
N PRO A 122 -15.32 -27.58 -0.17
CA PRO A 122 -15.22 -27.06 1.18
C PRO A 122 -16.40 -26.14 1.47
N ASN A 123 -17.10 -26.36 2.59
CA ASN A 123 -18.11 -25.41 3.04
C ASN A 123 -17.45 -24.03 3.28
N ASP A 124 -18.23 -22.96 3.16
CA ASP A 124 -17.76 -21.58 3.28
C ASP A 124 -16.92 -21.35 4.54
N ASP A 125 -17.31 -21.93 5.67
CA ASP A 125 -16.60 -21.80 6.94
C ASP A 125 -15.18 -22.36 6.89
N LEU A 126 -14.99 -23.52 6.24
CA LEU A 126 -13.67 -24.11 6.04
C LEU A 126 -12.80 -23.22 5.14
N MET A 127 -13.38 -22.65 4.07
CA MET A 127 -12.65 -21.72 3.20
C MET A 127 -12.19 -20.48 3.97
N ARG A 128 -13.06 -19.92 4.82
CA ARG A 128 -12.75 -18.75 5.65
C ARG A 128 -11.60 -19.07 6.62
N ASP A 129 -11.64 -20.22 7.27
CA ASP A 129 -10.60 -20.65 8.22
C ASP A 129 -9.26 -20.90 7.53
N MET A 130 -9.25 -21.51 6.34
CA MET A 130 -8.03 -21.66 5.53
C MET A 130 -7.44 -20.31 5.13
N ILE A 131 -8.27 -19.38 4.62
CA ILE A 131 -7.83 -18.03 4.25
C ILE A 131 -7.20 -17.32 5.45
N LYS A 132 -7.86 -17.35 6.62
CA LYS A 132 -7.34 -16.74 7.85
C LYS A 132 -5.98 -17.31 8.23
N SER A 133 -5.83 -18.62 8.11
CA SER A 133 -4.62 -19.32 8.50
C SER A 133 -3.45 -19.01 7.56
N PHE A 134 -3.69 -18.98 6.25
CA PHE A 134 -2.68 -18.55 5.28
C PHE A 134 -2.27 -17.10 5.51
N VAL A 135 -3.22 -16.19 5.74
CA VAL A 135 -2.90 -14.78 6.04
C VAL A 135 -2.08 -14.66 7.31
N LYS A 136 -2.45 -15.36 8.40
CA LYS A 136 -1.67 -15.36 9.65
C LYS A 136 -0.25 -15.87 9.44
N ALA A 137 -0.08 -17.00 8.76
CA ALA A 137 1.22 -17.59 8.51
C ALA A 137 2.10 -16.65 7.67
N MET A 138 1.58 -16.14 6.56
CA MET A 138 2.33 -15.23 5.69
C MET A 138 2.71 -13.93 6.41
N MET A 139 1.82 -13.35 7.19
CA MET A 139 2.12 -12.12 7.94
C MET A 139 3.12 -12.34 9.07
N LYS A 140 3.07 -13.50 9.74
CA LYS A 140 4.00 -13.85 10.82
C LYS A 140 5.45 -13.92 10.35
N PHE A 141 5.68 -14.37 9.12
CA PHE A 141 7.01 -14.49 8.52
C PHE A 141 7.33 -13.39 7.49
N ASP A 142 6.61 -12.25 7.53
CA ASP A 142 6.80 -11.11 6.64
C ASP A 142 6.83 -11.46 5.13
N VAL A 143 5.99 -12.41 4.72
CA VAL A 143 5.90 -12.85 3.32
C VAL A 143 5.27 -11.77 2.47
N LYS A 144 6.02 -11.28 1.47
CA LYS A 144 5.60 -10.19 0.58
C LYS A 144 4.96 -10.72 -0.72
N ALA A 145 3.82 -11.41 -0.60
CA ALA A 145 3.13 -12.01 -1.74
C ALA A 145 2.05 -11.12 -2.39
N THR A 146 1.78 -11.34 -3.68
CA THR A 146 0.89 -10.49 -4.48
C THR A 146 -0.58 -10.66 -4.10
N GLY A 147 -1.05 -11.90 -3.94
CA GLY A 147 -2.41 -12.20 -3.50
C GLY A 147 -2.70 -11.68 -2.10
N LEU A 148 -1.75 -11.86 -1.17
CA LEU A 148 -1.83 -11.28 0.17
C LEU A 148 -1.98 -9.75 0.13
N LYS A 149 -1.12 -9.04 -0.60
CA LYS A 149 -1.20 -7.58 -0.73
C LYS A 149 -2.51 -7.13 -1.38
N SER A 150 -2.99 -7.87 -2.38
CA SER A 150 -4.28 -7.59 -3.03
C SER A 150 -5.45 -7.73 -2.05
N LEU A 151 -5.45 -8.77 -1.22
CA LEU A 151 -6.46 -8.98 -0.19
C LEU A 151 -6.44 -7.85 0.84
N GLN A 152 -5.27 -7.50 1.37
CA GLN A 152 -5.09 -6.40 2.32
C GLN A 152 -5.59 -5.06 1.74
N GLY A 153 -5.26 -4.78 0.47
CA GLY A 153 -5.75 -3.61 -0.26
C GLY A 153 -7.29 -3.55 -0.36
N LYS A 154 -7.93 -4.67 -0.65
CA LYS A 154 -9.41 -4.76 -0.70
C LYS A 154 -10.02 -4.58 0.68
N MET A 155 -9.40 -5.14 1.73
CA MET A 155 -9.84 -4.96 3.11
C MET A 155 -9.81 -3.48 3.53
N TRP A 156 -8.72 -2.76 3.24
CA TRP A 156 -8.64 -1.33 3.55
C TRP A 156 -9.68 -0.49 2.82
N LYS A 157 -9.99 -0.82 1.56
CA LYS A 157 -11.07 -0.15 0.81
C LYS A 157 -12.44 -0.37 1.46
N SER A 158 -12.69 -1.57 1.99
CA SER A 158 -13.94 -1.89 2.66
C SER A 158 -14.04 -1.39 4.11
N GLY A 159 -12.89 -1.10 4.75
CA GLY A 159 -12.81 -0.62 6.13
C GLY A 159 -13.07 0.89 6.29
N LYS A 160 -13.36 1.61 5.21
CA LYS A 160 -13.86 2.99 5.27
C LYS A 160 -15.34 2.96 5.67
N CYS A 161 -15.59 3.17 6.96
CA CYS A 161 -16.85 3.77 7.41
C CYS A 161 -16.77 5.29 7.25
#